data_AF-B8BV15-F1
#
_entry.id   AF-B8BV15-F1
#
_cell.length_a   1.000
_cell.length_b   1.000
_cell.length_c   1.000
_cell.angle_alpha   90.00
_cell.angle_beta   90.00
_cell.angle_gamma   90.00
#
_symmetry.space_group_name_H-M   'P 1'
#
loop_
_entity.id
_entity.type
_entity.pdbx_description
1 polymer ?
#
loop_
_entity_poly.entity_id
_entity_poly.type
_entity_poly.pdbx_seq_one_letter_code
_entity_poly.pdbx_strand_id
1 'polypeptide(L)'
;MASDGSHLATKPMSDVFTTSDLLMLILRPLVDANSLSTLLSLSSVSTQFQQLLASDPVWRELCRQRWKTKWGFCPRWEKALADYAVWNRDVTDEVKGGTDNTPHNTYKGGNFWRLRYISEEQDSTRQNILIEELNKLVFDFRFWIGHPTVVDERIVVKSGLLNSASTDVRFAPSSSNIANDWWSARGVLTGHPCNESGVEWFLDEASGIIQWGFPPDLWPQGIVRRLDTWGWEIRNPNVVLRAIEPLLSSEGKYEIEETGLKCKLAKINAQSDEDNQEETNNVNSYLWKDLLDDLENVPLRNSPTVNGYPVTADLPRLFLDQFRV
;
A
#
# COMPACT_ATOMS: atom_id res chain seq x y z
N MET A 1 0.66 -58.45 37.32
CA MET A 1 0.58 -57.18 38.07
C MET A 1 1.41 -56.16 37.32
N ALA A 2 0.74 -55.21 36.68
CA ALA A 2 1.37 -54.04 36.08
C ALA A 2 1.82 -53.09 37.21
N SER A 3 2.97 -52.46 37.04
CA SER A 3 3.38 -51.28 37.79
C SER A 3 4.13 -50.38 36.84
N ASP A 4 3.47 -49.28 36.51
CA ASP A 4 3.95 -48.15 35.72
C ASP A 4 5.28 -47.58 36.22
N GLY A 5 6.11 -47.20 35.27
CA GLY A 5 7.30 -46.36 35.45
C GLY A 5 7.29 -45.27 34.39
N SER A 6 6.41 -44.29 34.60
CA SER A 6 6.36 -42.94 34.03
C SER A 6 7.36 -42.61 32.91
N HIS A 7 6.88 -42.70 31.67
CA HIS A 7 7.33 -41.82 30.60
C HIS A 7 7.07 -40.37 31.02
N LEU A 8 8.15 -39.64 31.34
CA LEU A 8 8.18 -38.18 31.24
C LEU A 8 8.07 -37.82 29.76
N ALA A 9 6.84 -37.92 29.25
CA ALA A 9 6.48 -37.44 27.94
C ALA A 9 6.62 -35.91 27.94
N THR A 10 7.53 -35.42 27.12
CA THR A 10 7.67 -34.03 26.68
C THR A 10 6.34 -33.54 26.07
N LYS A 11 5.43 -33.10 26.94
CA LYS A 11 4.09 -32.59 26.59
C LYS A 11 3.90 -31.06 26.54
N PRO A 12 4.90 -30.17 26.70
CA PRO A 12 4.58 -28.74 26.68
C PRO A 12 4.38 -28.18 25.27
N MET A 13 4.98 -28.79 24.24
CA MET A 13 4.95 -28.19 22.88
C MET A 13 3.68 -28.50 22.09
N SER A 14 3.03 -29.66 22.30
CA SER A 14 1.79 -29.99 21.58
C SER A 14 0.63 -29.07 21.95
N ASP A 15 0.57 -28.66 23.23
CA ASP A 15 -0.54 -27.88 23.76
C ASP A 15 -0.43 -26.39 23.41
N VAL A 16 0.78 -25.89 23.13
CA VAL A 16 1.01 -24.50 22.67
C VAL A 16 0.51 -24.29 21.23
N PHE A 17 0.66 -25.31 20.37
CA PHE A 17 0.25 -25.23 18.96
C PHE A 17 -1.22 -25.59 18.72
N THR A 18 -1.97 -26.05 19.73
CA THR A 18 -3.42 -26.28 19.63
C THR A 18 -4.25 -25.00 19.71
N THR A 19 -3.71 -23.92 20.27
CA THR A 19 -4.35 -22.59 20.32
C THR A 19 -3.87 -21.71 19.18
N SER A 20 -4.71 -21.51 18.16
CA SER A 20 -4.44 -20.67 16.99
C SER A 20 -3.92 -19.27 17.37
N ASP A 21 -4.37 -18.70 18.48
CA ASP A 21 -4.02 -17.34 18.91
C ASP A 21 -2.57 -17.22 19.42
N LEU A 22 -2.13 -18.17 20.24
CA LEU A 22 -0.76 -18.24 20.78
C LEU A 22 0.26 -18.46 19.66
N LEU A 23 -0.15 -19.23 18.66
CA LEU A 23 0.64 -19.55 17.50
C LEU A 23 0.76 -18.35 16.55
N MET A 24 -0.33 -17.59 16.37
CA MET A 24 -0.28 -16.32 15.64
C MET A 24 0.62 -15.30 16.35
N LEU A 25 0.68 -15.30 17.68
CA LEU A 25 1.64 -14.46 18.42
C LEU A 25 3.10 -14.83 18.12
N ILE A 26 3.40 -16.12 17.90
CA ILE A 26 4.75 -16.60 17.55
C ILE A 26 5.10 -16.25 16.10
N LEU A 27 4.15 -16.37 15.17
CA LEU A 27 4.40 -16.10 13.74
C LEU A 27 4.40 -14.61 13.39
N ARG A 28 3.70 -13.77 14.15
CA ARG A 28 3.50 -12.35 13.86
C ARG A 28 4.79 -11.57 13.60
N PRO A 29 5.87 -11.70 14.38
CA PRO A 29 7.13 -11.00 14.09
C PRO A 29 7.70 -11.33 12.71
N LEU A 30 7.51 -12.56 12.22
CA LEU A 30 8.00 -13.00 10.91
C LEU A 30 7.16 -12.46 9.76
N VAL A 31 5.87 -12.26 9.99
CA VAL A 31 4.92 -11.62 9.05
C VAL A 31 5.23 -10.13 8.92
N ASP A 32 5.52 -9.47 10.03
CA ASP A 32 5.82 -8.05 10.07
C ASP A 32 7.21 -7.75 9.46
N ALA A 33 8.17 -8.67 9.57
CA ALA A 33 9.54 -8.53 9.05
C ALA A 33 9.70 -8.76 7.52
N ASN A 34 8.61 -8.82 6.74
CA ASN A 34 8.65 -9.03 5.28
C ASN A 34 9.37 -10.31 4.82
N SER A 35 9.56 -11.32 5.69
CA SER A 35 10.42 -12.47 5.38
C SER A 35 9.62 -13.73 5.05
N LEU A 36 8.97 -13.72 3.87
CA LEU A 36 8.25 -14.89 3.35
C LEU A 36 9.15 -16.14 3.31
N SER A 37 10.44 -15.98 2.98
CA SER A 37 11.41 -17.08 2.98
C SER A 37 11.62 -17.68 4.37
N THR A 38 11.68 -16.86 5.42
CA THR A 38 11.82 -17.34 6.81
C THR A 38 10.54 -18.02 7.28
N LEU A 39 9.37 -17.46 6.95
CA LEU A 39 8.07 -18.08 7.25
C LEU A 39 7.96 -19.46 6.60
N LEU A 40 8.32 -19.58 5.32
CA LEU A 40 8.29 -20.88 4.61
C LEU A 40 9.32 -21.87 5.19
N SER A 41 10.48 -21.39 5.64
CA SER A 41 11.51 -22.23 6.25
C SER A 41 11.08 -22.84 7.58
N LEU A 42 10.10 -22.28 8.28
CA LEU A 42 9.57 -22.92 9.51
C LEU A 42 8.99 -24.31 9.25
N SER A 43 8.49 -24.57 8.05
CA SER A 43 7.95 -25.89 7.69
C SER A 43 9.00 -27.01 7.74
N SER A 44 10.29 -26.69 7.66
CA SER A 44 11.38 -27.67 7.78
C SER A 44 11.87 -27.85 9.22
N VAL A 45 11.43 -27.02 10.17
CA VAL A 45 11.88 -27.06 11.57
C VAL A 45 11.18 -28.18 12.34
N SER A 46 9.89 -28.41 12.11
CA SER A 46 9.15 -29.50 12.75
C SER A 46 7.93 -29.93 11.93
N THR A 47 7.47 -31.16 12.16
CA THR A 47 6.23 -31.68 11.55
C THR A 47 5.00 -30.86 11.97
N GLN A 48 5.02 -30.26 13.16
CA GLN A 48 3.94 -29.39 13.65
C GLN A 48 3.88 -28.09 12.84
N PHE A 49 5.02 -27.43 12.61
CA PHE A 49 5.08 -26.25 11.75
C PHE A 49 4.74 -26.58 10.28
N GLN A 50 5.10 -27.77 9.81
CA GLN A 50 4.73 -28.24 8.49
C GLN A 50 3.20 -28.38 8.34
N GLN A 51 2.55 -29.06 9.29
CA GLN A 51 1.08 -29.22 9.30
C GLN A 51 0.38 -27.87 9.42
N LEU A 52 0.93 -26.99 10.23
CA LEU A 52 0.41 -25.66 10.43
C LEU A 52 0.46 -24.82 9.16
N LEU A 53 1.60 -24.76 8.48
CA LEU A 53 1.76 -24.04 7.21
C LEU A 53 1.08 -24.74 6.03
N ALA A 54 0.54 -25.95 6.24
CA ALA A 54 -0.38 -26.58 5.31
C ALA A 54 -1.85 -26.19 5.56
N SER A 55 -2.17 -25.56 6.68
CA SER A 55 -3.53 -25.16 7.07
C SER A 55 -3.97 -23.86 6.40
N ASP A 56 -5.07 -23.91 5.64
CA ASP A 56 -5.63 -22.76 4.91
C ASP A 56 -6.17 -21.64 5.83
N PRO A 57 -6.85 -21.94 6.96
CA PRO A 57 -7.22 -20.94 7.96
C PRO A 57 -6.04 -20.13 8.52
N VAL A 58 -4.87 -20.75 8.70
CA VAL A 58 -3.67 -20.05 9.18
C VAL A 58 -3.22 -19.02 8.15
N TRP A 59 -3.15 -19.40 6.88
CA TRP A 59 -2.79 -18.46 5.81
C TRP A 59 -3.79 -17.33 5.63
N ARG A 60 -5.08 -17.59 5.85
CA ARG A 60 -6.10 -16.52 5.86
C ARG A 60 -5.78 -15.48 6.94
N GLU A 61 -5.46 -15.93 8.14
CA GLU A 61 -5.12 -15.02 9.24
C GLU A 61 -3.78 -14.31 9.01
N LEU A 62 -2.78 -14.98 8.44
CA LEU A 62 -1.52 -14.35 8.02
C LEU A 62 -1.77 -13.25 6.98
N CYS A 63 -2.61 -13.50 5.97
CA CYS A 63 -3.03 -12.48 5.00
C CYS A 63 -3.66 -11.28 5.72
N ARG A 64 -4.59 -11.53 6.63
CA ARG A 64 -5.27 -10.46 7.39
C ARG A 64 -4.28 -9.60 8.17
N GLN A 65 -3.40 -10.23 8.96
CA GLN A 65 -2.41 -9.52 9.77
C GLN A 65 -1.43 -8.72 8.92
N ARG A 66 -1.00 -9.31 7.80
CA ARG A 66 -0.03 -8.72 6.89
C ARG A 66 -0.60 -7.54 6.10
N TRP A 67 -1.82 -7.68 5.59
CA TRP A 67 -2.40 -6.73 4.66
C TRP A 67 -3.16 -5.59 5.34
N LYS A 68 -3.57 -5.74 6.62
CA LYS A 68 -4.39 -4.71 7.32
C LYS A 68 -3.77 -3.31 7.38
N THR A 69 -2.43 -3.21 7.27
CA THR A 69 -1.70 -1.94 7.27
C THR A 69 -1.24 -1.54 5.86
N LYS A 70 -1.67 -2.29 4.84
CA LYS A 70 -1.30 -2.06 3.44
C LYS A 70 -2.43 -1.34 2.72
N TRP A 71 -2.06 -0.58 1.71
CA TRP A 71 -2.98 0.15 0.85
C TRP A 71 -3.91 -0.83 0.11
N GLY A 72 -5.18 -0.45 0.03
CA GLY A 72 -6.25 -1.22 -0.59
C GLY A 72 -6.70 -2.42 0.25
N PHE A 73 -6.42 -2.44 1.57
CA PHE A 73 -6.68 -3.63 2.40
C PHE A 73 -8.12 -4.12 2.27
N CYS A 74 -9.12 -3.28 2.55
CA CYS A 74 -10.51 -3.71 2.55
C CYS A 74 -11.02 -4.18 1.18
N PRO A 75 -10.89 -3.42 0.09
CA PRO A 75 -11.33 -3.92 -1.22
C PRO A 75 -10.57 -5.19 -1.64
N ARG A 76 -9.28 -5.31 -1.31
CA ARG A 76 -8.50 -6.54 -1.56
C ARG A 76 -9.00 -7.71 -0.71
N TRP A 77 -9.27 -7.48 0.56
CA TRP A 77 -9.77 -8.48 1.50
C TRP A 77 -11.15 -8.98 1.10
N GLU A 78 -12.07 -8.09 0.77
CA GLU A 78 -13.42 -8.42 0.30
C GLU A 78 -13.39 -9.23 -1.01
N LYS A 79 -12.56 -8.82 -1.96
CA LYS A 79 -12.32 -9.59 -3.19
C LYS A 79 -11.75 -10.98 -2.88
N ALA A 80 -10.78 -11.08 -1.98
CA ALA A 80 -10.20 -12.35 -1.59
C ALA A 80 -11.23 -13.30 -0.96
N LEU A 81 -12.12 -12.77 -0.12
CA LEU A 81 -13.23 -13.54 0.46
C LEU A 81 -14.24 -14.00 -0.59
N ALA A 82 -14.60 -13.14 -1.53
CA ALA A 82 -15.50 -13.49 -2.63
C ALA A 82 -14.91 -14.62 -3.50
N ASP A 83 -13.65 -14.49 -3.88
CA ASP A 83 -12.93 -15.50 -4.67
C ASP A 83 -12.78 -16.82 -3.89
N TYR A 84 -12.54 -16.75 -2.57
CA TYR A 84 -12.50 -17.92 -1.69
C TYR A 84 -13.85 -18.65 -1.63
N ALA A 85 -14.95 -17.90 -1.53
CA ALA A 85 -16.30 -18.49 -1.50
C ALA A 85 -16.63 -19.24 -2.79
N VAL A 86 -16.16 -18.74 -3.95
CA VAL A 86 -16.28 -19.45 -5.23
C VAL A 86 -15.40 -20.71 -5.22
N TRP A 87 -14.12 -20.57 -4.89
CA TRP A 87 -13.17 -21.68 -4.85
C TRP A 87 -13.61 -22.82 -3.93
N ASN A 88 -14.11 -22.49 -2.74
CA ASN A 88 -14.54 -23.49 -1.77
C ASN A 88 -15.79 -24.26 -2.23
N ARG A 89 -16.73 -23.60 -2.93
CA ARG A 89 -17.90 -24.29 -3.51
C ARG A 89 -17.48 -25.31 -4.55
N ASP A 90 -16.62 -24.91 -5.48
CA ASP A 90 -16.12 -25.78 -6.54
C ASP A 90 -15.42 -27.03 -6.00
N VAL A 91 -14.63 -26.90 -4.92
CA VAL A 91 -13.97 -28.04 -4.27
C VAL A 91 -15.01 -28.96 -3.61
N THR A 92 -16.04 -28.41 -2.97
CA THR A 92 -17.08 -29.21 -2.30
C THR A 92 -18.01 -29.95 -3.26
N ASP A 93 -18.26 -29.40 -4.45
CA ASP A 93 -19.10 -30.02 -5.47
C ASP A 93 -18.36 -31.16 -6.20
N GLU A 94 -17.05 -31.03 -6.43
CA GLU A 94 -16.19 -32.10 -6.97
C GLU A 94 -16.08 -33.32 -6.03
N VAL A 95 -16.13 -33.13 -4.70
CA VAL A 95 -16.14 -34.24 -3.73
C VAL A 95 -17.47 -35.03 -3.75
N LYS A 96 -18.56 -34.41 -4.23
CA LYS A 96 -19.89 -35.03 -4.32
C LYS A 96 -20.22 -35.58 -5.71
N GLY A 97 -19.59 -35.06 -6.76
CA GLY A 97 -19.73 -35.50 -8.14
C GLY A 97 -18.67 -36.53 -8.52
N GLY A 98 -18.95 -37.81 -8.29
CA GLY A 98 -18.17 -38.88 -8.90
C GLY A 98 -18.25 -38.84 -10.43
N THR A 99 -17.10 -39.06 -11.07
CA THR A 99 -16.91 -39.37 -12.50
C THR A 99 -17.43 -38.34 -13.50
N ASP A 100 -16.64 -37.31 -13.81
CA ASP A 100 -16.66 -36.73 -15.16
C ASP A 100 -15.26 -36.31 -15.61
N ASN A 101 -14.85 -36.86 -16.77
CA ASN A 101 -13.53 -36.71 -17.39
C ASN A 101 -13.40 -35.37 -18.14
N THR A 102 -13.76 -34.27 -17.50
CA THR A 102 -13.44 -32.93 -18.01
C THR A 102 -11.98 -32.62 -17.61
N PRO A 103 -11.16 -32.00 -18.47
CA PRO A 103 -9.81 -31.60 -18.06
C PRO A 103 -9.93 -30.43 -17.09
N HIS A 104 -10.11 -30.74 -15.81
CA HIS A 104 -10.17 -29.78 -14.72
C HIS A 104 -8.79 -29.12 -14.54
N ASN A 105 -8.82 -27.79 -14.53
CA ASN A 105 -7.68 -26.89 -14.36
C ASN A 105 -6.75 -27.39 -13.24
N THR A 106 -5.47 -27.62 -13.56
CA THR A 106 -4.43 -28.36 -12.80
C THR A 106 -4.01 -27.73 -11.46
N TYR A 107 -4.78 -26.81 -10.89
CA TYR A 107 -4.49 -26.08 -9.64
C TYR A 107 -5.34 -26.49 -8.43
N LYS A 108 -6.30 -27.42 -8.59
CA LYS A 108 -7.32 -27.72 -7.56
C LYS A 108 -6.91 -28.77 -6.51
N GLY A 109 -5.72 -28.62 -5.94
CA GLY A 109 -5.29 -29.31 -4.72
C GLY A 109 -4.57 -28.39 -3.71
N GLY A 110 -4.60 -27.08 -3.96
CA GLY A 110 -3.79 -26.08 -3.26
C GLY A 110 -4.50 -25.39 -2.10
N ASN A 111 -3.70 -24.84 -1.19
CA ASN A 111 -4.11 -23.98 -0.10
C ASN A 111 -4.37 -22.56 -0.66
N PHE A 112 -5.64 -22.16 -0.81
CA PHE A 112 -6.07 -20.93 -1.50
C PHE A 112 -5.40 -19.70 -0.90
N TRP A 113 -5.48 -19.55 0.43
CA TRP A 113 -4.97 -18.35 1.09
C TRP A 113 -3.46 -18.27 1.02
N ARG A 114 -2.76 -19.41 1.01
CA ARG A 114 -1.31 -19.44 0.77
C ARG A 114 -0.95 -18.91 -0.62
N LEU A 115 -1.63 -19.40 -1.66
CA LEU A 115 -1.38 -18.97 -3.04
C LEU A 115 -1.69 -17.48 -3.20
N ARG A 116 -2.78 -17.01 -2.59
CA ARG A 116 -3.10 -15.58 -2.57
C ARG A 116 -2.01 -14.78 -1.84
N TYR A 117 -1.58 -15.18 -0.65
CA TYR A 117 -0.48 -14.51 0.08
C TYR A 117 0.74 -14.29 -0.80
N ILE A 118 1.21 -15.35 -1.45
CA ILE A 118 2.41 -15.31 -2.30
C ILE A 118 2.19 -14.39 -3.51
N SER A 119 1.03 -14.51 -4.17
CA SER A 119 0.70 -13.67 -5.32
C SER A 119 0.67 -12.18 -4.97
N GLU A 120 0.11 -11.81 -3.83
CA GLU A 120 -0.02 -10.42 -3.39
C GLU A 120 1.32 -9.83 -2.92
N GLU A 121 2.14 -10.61 -2.21
CA GLU A 121 3.51 -10.20 -1.88
C GLU A 121 4.36 -10.03 -3.15
N GLN A 122 4.19 -10.89 -4.16
CA GLN A 122 4.88 -10.74 -5.43
C GLN A 122 4.44 -9.46 -6.18
N ASP A 123 3.12 -9.19 -6.29
CA ASP A 123 2.62 -7.94 -6.87
C ASP A 123 3.15 -6.71 -6.14
N SER A 124 3.36 -6.79 -4.82
CA SER A 124 3.89 -5.67 -4.04
C SER A 124 5.31 -5.24 -4.42
N THR A 125 6.04 -6.08 -5.15
CA THR A 125 7.40 -5.77 -5.65
C THR A 125 7.41 -5.14 -7.05
N ARG A 126 6.24 -5.11 -7.72
CA ARG A 126 6.10 -4.56 -9.08
C ARG A 126 6.44 -3.07 -9.10
N GLN A 127 7.18 -2.64 -10.11
CA GLN A 127 7.59 -1.24 -10.25
C GLN A 127 6.73 -0.43 -11.22
N ASN A 128 6.02 -1.11 -12.15
CA ASN A 128 5.23 -0.45 -13.18
C ASN A 128 3.74 -0.56 -12.86
N ILE A 129 3.02 0.55 -12.95
CA ILE A 129 1.57 0.59 -12.80
C ILE A 129 0.87 0.20 -14.10
N LEU A 130 -0.24 -0.55 -14.02
CA LEU A 130 -1.07 -0.85 -15.18
C LEU A 130 -1.98 0.33 -15.51
N ILE A 131 -2.32 0.52 -16.79
CA ILE A 131 -3.21 1.61 -17.24
C ILE A 131 -4.56 1.57 -16.52
N GLU A 132 -5.18 0.40 -16.40
CA GLU A 132 -6.48 0.25 -15.72
C GLU A 132 -6.39 0.49 -14.22
N GLU A 133 -5.23 0.25 -13.62
CA GLU A 133 -4.96 0.54 -12.22
C GLU A 133 -4.83 2.05 -12.03
N LEU A 134 -3.97 2.71 -12.81
CA LEU A 134 -3.77 4.17 -12.79
C LEU A 134 -5.10 4.92 -12.90
N ASN A 135 -5.95 4.52 -13.83
CA ASN A 135 -7.24 5.18 -14.09
C ASN A 135 -8.27 5.04 -12.95
N LYS A 136 -8.06 4.11 -12.01
CA LYS A 136 -8.95 3.90 -10.86
C LYS A 136 -8.47 4.62 -9.60
N LEU A 137 -7.22 5.05 -9.57
CA LEU A 137 -6.62 5.67 -8.39
C LEU A 137 -7.01 7.15 -8.27
N VAL A 138 -6.96 7.62 -7.03
CA VAL A 138 -7.02 9.04 -6.67
C VAL A 138 -5.71 9.38 -6.00
N PHE A 139 -5.16 10.55 -6.30
CA PHE A 139 -3.86 10.95 -5.78
C PHE A 139 -3.95 12.22 -4.92
N ASP A 140 -3.21 12.21 -3.81
CA ASP A 140 -2.83 13.40 -3.06
C ASP A 140 -1.58 13.99 -3.70
N PHE A 141 -1.69 15.24 -4.16
CA PHE A 141 -0.68 15.98 -4.88
C PHE A 141 -0.02 16.98 -3.93
N ARG A 142 1.30 16.87 -3.77
CA ARG A 142 2.11 17.79 -2.96
C ARG A 142 3.33 18.27 -3.71
N PHE A 143 3.77 19.48 -3.40
CA PHE A 143 5.04 20.01 -3.87
C PHE A 143 6.16 19.53 -2.95
N TRP A 144 7.38 19.35 -3.45
CA TRP A 144 8.53 19.12 -2.57
C TRP A 144 8.88 20.37 -1.78
N ILE A 145 8.87 21.51 -2.48
CA ILE A 145 9.25 22.82 -1.96
C ILE A 145 7.97 23.62 -1.73
N GLY A 146 7.77 24.09 -0.49
CA GLY A 146 6.60 24.89 -0.12
C GLY A 146 6.76 26.37 -0.45
N HIS A 147 5.85 27.18 0.09
CA HIS A 147 5.95 28.62 -0.05
C HIS A 147 7.00 29.21 0.90
N PRO A 148 7.78 30.23 0.46
CA PRO A 148 8.69 30.95 1.33
C PRO A 148 7.96 31.64 2.48
N THR A 149 8.51 31.54 3.68
CA THR A 149 8.00 32.19 4.89
C THR A 149 9.11 32.95 5.60
N VAL A 150 8.76 33.99 6.37
CA VAL A 150 9.73 34.76 7.15
C VAL A 150 9.67 34.29 8.62
N VAL A 151 10.78 33.82 9.14
CA VAL A 151 10.95 33.38 10.54
C VAL A 151 12.21 34.07 11.08
N ASP A 152 12.07 34.83 12.17
CA ASP A 152 13.18 35.53 12.83
C ASP A 152 14.09 36.30 11.85
N GLU A 153 13.47 37.11 10.98
CA GLU A 153 14.13 37.92 9.93
C GLU A 153 14.87 37.13 8.83
N ARG A 154 14.69 35.81 8.78
CA ARG A 154 15.22 34.89 7.75
C ARG A 154 14.11 34.36 6.87
N ILE A 155 14.41 34.13 5.59
CA ILE A 155 13.48 33.41 4.70
C ILE A 155 13.75 31.91 4.82
N VAL A 156 12.73 31.19 5.27
CA VAL A 156 12.71 29.73 5.36
C VAL A 156 11.60 29.19 4.47
N VAL A 157 11.93 28.21 3.65
CA VAL A 157 10.98 27.51 2.81
C VAL A 157 10.63 26.18 3.47
N LYS A 158 9.45 26.09 4.08
CA LYS A 158 9.00 24.83 4.66
C LYS A 158 8.77 23.78 3.56
N SER A 159 8.88 22.51 3.92
CA SER A 159 8.57 21.42 2.98
C SER A 159 7.15 21.57 2.43
N GLY A 160 7.01 21.49 1.11
CA GLY A 160 5.70 21.50 0.46
C GLY A 160 4.90 20.23 0.77
N LEU A 161 5.55 19.19 1.28
CA LEU A 161 4.92 17.95 1.71
C LEU A 161 4.02 18.13 2.92
N LEU A 162 4.11 19.24 3.64
CA LEU A 162 3.23 19.50 4.78
C LEU A 162 1.79 19.83 4.35
N ASN A 163 1.60 20.30 3.11
CA ASN A 163 0.31 20.77 2.64
C ASN A 163 -0.08 20.08 1.33
N SER A 164 -1.25 19.44 1.33
CA SER A 164 -1.90 18.96 0.10
C SER A 164 -2.26 20.13 -0.80
N ALA A 165 -1.79 20.10 -2.05
CA ALA A 165 -2.24 21.05 -3.07
C ALA A 165 -3.54 20.59 -3.74
N SER A 166 -3.78 19.27 -3.82
CA SER A 166 -5.05 18.68 -4.21
C SER A 166 -5.13 17.22 -3.75
N THR A 167 -6.30 16.77 -3.33
CA THR A 167 -6.58 15.39 -2.91
C THR A 167 -7.54 14.67 -3.86
N ASP A 168 -7.75 15.18 -5.07
CA ASP A 168 -8.69 14.60 -6.05
C ASP A 168 -8.05 14.47 -7.44
N VAL A 169 -6.72 14.34 -7.50
CA VAL A 169 -6.02 14.18 -8.78
C VAL A 169 -6.33 12.80 -9.35
N ARG A 170 -6.82 12.75 -10.60
CA ARG A 170 -7.15 11.51 -11.31
C ARG A 170 -6.66 11.53 -12.74
N PHE A 171 -6.18 10.38 -13.20
CA PHE A 171 -5.75 10.15 -14.56
C PHE A 171 -6.90 9.50 -15.33
N ALA A 172 -7.74 10.29 -16.00
CA ALA A 172 -8.89 9.76 -16.73
C ALA A 172 -8.48 9.37 -18.16
N PRO A 173 -8.96 8.25 -18.72
CA PRO A 173 -8.62 7.84 -20.08
C PRO A 173 -9.19 8.81 -21.13
N SER A 174 -8.45 9.04 -22.22
CA SER A 174 -8.99 9.79 -23.37
C SER A 174 -9.89 8.91 -24.23
N SER A 175 -10.88 9.52 -24.89
CA SER A 175 -11.68 8.86 -25.92
C SER A 175 -10.87 8.50 -27.18
N SER A 176 -9.73 9.16 -27.40
CA SER A 176 -8.77 8.87 -28.48
C SER A 176 -7.45 8.38 -27.91
N ASN A 177 -7.35 7.06 -27.72
CA ASN A 177 -6.18 6.41 -27.14
C ASN A 177 -5.38 5.63 -28.20
N ILE A 178 -4.80 6.35 -29.17
CA ILE A 178 -3.97 5.74 -30.23
C ILE A 178 -2.52 5.78 -29.76
N ALA A 179 -2.05 4.71 -29.10
CA ALA A 179 -0.66 4.57 -28.69
C ALA A 179 0.33 4.96 -29.80
N ASN A 180 1.47 5.52 -29.41
CA ASN A 180 2.55 5.85 -30.32
C ASN A 180 3.91 5.37 -29.76
N ASP A 181 5.00 5.67 -30.46
CA ASP A 181 6.33 5.20 -30.06
C ASP A 181 6.84 5.79 -28.73
N TRP A 182 6.21 6.85 -28.21
CA TRP A 182 6.59 7.53 -26.97
C TRP A 182 5.68 7.16 -25.79
N TRP A 183 4.41 6.81 -26.01
CA TRP A 183 3.51 6.48 -24.91
C TRP A 183 2.57 5.34 -25.26
N SER A 184 2.31 4.50 -24.25
CA SER A 184 1.37 3.38 -24.30
C SER A 184 -0.08 3.84 -24.09
N ALA A 185 -0.29 4.87 -23.27
CA ALA A 185 -1.61 5.43 -23.03
C ALA A 185 -1.57 6.95 -22.84
N ARG A 186 -2.70 7.59 -23.14
CA ARG A 186 -2.94 9.02 -22.88
C ARG A 186 -4.32 9.28 -22.29
N GLY A 187 -4.44 10.44 -21.67
CA GLY A 187 -5.71 10.85 -21.07
C GLY A 187 -5.76 12.29 -20.61
N VAL A 188 -6.81 12.61 -19.86
CA VAL A 188 -7.04 13.91 -19.25
C VAL A 188 -6.77 13.81 -17.75
N LEU A 189 -6.02 14.76 -17.22
CA LEU A 189 -5.79 14.87 -15.78
C LEU A 189 -6.86 15.77 -15.17
N THR A 190 -7.60 15.27 -14.19
CA THR A 190 -8.60 16.05 -13.44
C THR A 190 -8.14 16.29 -12.01
N GLY A 191 -8.69 17.32 -11.35
CA GLY A 191 -8.35 17.67 -9.96
C GLY A 191 -6.96 18.29 -9.80
N HIS A 192 -6.28 18.67 -10.89
CA HIS A 192 -4.97 19.32 -10.83
C HIS A 192 -5.07 20.69 -10.12
N PRO A 193 -4.09 21.08 -9.26
CA PRO A 193 -4.17 22.32 -8.46
C PRO A 193 -4.36 23.63 -9.24
N CYS A 194 -4.06 23.64 -10.55
CA CYS A 194 -4.28 24.82 -11.39
C CYS A 194 -5.75 25.06 -11.74
N ASN A 195 -6.66 24.10 -11.52
CA ASN A 195 -8.09 24.17 -11.82
C ASN A 195 -8.45 24.54 -13.28
N GLU A 196 -7.52 24.42 -14.20
CA GLU A 196 -7.71 24.68 -15.63
C GLU A 196 -7.91 23.39 -16.41
N SER A 197 -8.83 23.41 -17.38
CA SER A 197 -9.04 22.30 -18.31
C SER A 197 -7.94 22.21 -19.35
N GLY A 198 -7.64 21.00 -19.84
CA GLY A 198 -6.66 20.79 -20.90
C GLY A 198 -5.33 20.23 -20.44
N VAL A 199 -5.22 19.86 -19.15
CA VAL A 199 -4.09 19.06 -18.67
C VAL A 199 -4.22 17.65 -19.21
N GLU A 200 -3.29 17.24 -20.07
CA GLU A 200 -3.19 15.88 -20.58
C GLU A 200 -2.15 15.08 -19.78
N TRP A 201 -2.27 13.76 -19.81
CA TRP A 201 -1.25 12.84 -19.29
C TRP A 201 -0.90 11.78 -20.32
N PHE A 202 0.33 11.26 -20.21
CA PHE A 202 0.94 10.27 -21.09
C PHE A 202 1.70 9.26 -20.24
N LEU A 203 1.42 7.97 -20.40
CA LEU A 203 2.10 6.88 -19.69
C LEU A 203 2.84 6.01 -20.70
N ASP A 204 4.11 5.73 -20.41
CA ASP A 204 4.85 4.61 -20.98
C ASP A 204 4.89 3.47 -19.95
N GLU A 205 4.10 2.44 -20.18
CA GLU A 205 3.94 1.31 -19.23
C GLU A 205 5.22 0.48 -19.10
N ALA A 206 6.05 0.43 -20.16
CA ALA A 206 7.27 -0.35 -20.17
C ALA A 206 8.34 0.27 -19.25
N SER A 207 8.50 1.59 -19.29
CA SER A 207 9.47 2.31 -18.46
C SER A 207 8.90 2.76 -17.10
N GLY A 208 7.58 2.73 -16.91
CA GLY A 208 6.94 3.28 -15.72
C GLY A 208 7.06 4.80 -15.63
N ILE A 209 7.27 5.47 -16.77
CA ILE A 209 7.36 6.93 -16.86
C ILE A 209 5.99 7.49 -17.20
N ILE A 210 5.58 8.49 -16.44
CA ILE A 210 4.36 9.26 -16.70
C ILE A 210 4.70 10.74 -16.82
N GLN A 211 4.08 11.42 -17.76
CA GLN A 211 4.24 12.85 -17.96
C GLN A 211 2.87 13.49 -18.09
N TRP A 212 2.70 14.70 -17.56
CA TRP A 212 1.44 15.43 -17.62
C TRP A 212 1.68 16.93 -17.76
N GLY A 213 0.67 17.69 -18.18
CA GLY A 213 0.76 19.14 -18.32
C GLY A 213 -0.09 19.65 -19.46
N PHE A 214 0.12 20.91 -19.83
CA PHE A 214 -0.55 21.54 -20.96
C PHE A 214 0.32 21.37 -22.20
N PRO A 215 -0.08 20.60 -23.22
CA PRO A 215 0.74 20.47 -24.42
C PRO A 215 0.96 21.84 -25.11
N PRO A 216 2.19 22.15 -25.58
CA PRO A 216 3.40 21.31 -25.56
C PRO A 216 4.24 21.40 -24.27
N ASP A 217 3.89 22.31 -23.35
CA ASP A 217 4.61 22.61 -22.12
C ASP A 217 4.25 21.62 -20.98
N LEU A 218 4.77 20.41 -21.11
CA LEU A 218 4.59 19.35 -20.12
C LEU A 218 5.49 19.54 -18.89
N TRP A 219 5.04 19.06 -17.74
CA TRP A 219 5.85 18.94 -16.54
C TRP A 219 7.02 17.97 -16.75
N PRO A 220 8.06 18.04 -15.90
CA PRO A 220 9.10 17.02 -15.89
C PRO A 220 8.51 15.61 -15.74
N GLN A 221 9.15 14.64 -16.39
CA GLN A 221 8.77 13.24 -16.33
C GLN A 221 8.72 12.76 -14.87
N GLY A 222 7.60 12.14 -14.52
CA GLY A 222 7.39 11.46 -13.26
C GLY A 222 7.72 9.98 -13.36
N ILE A 223 8.37 9.46 -12.33
CA ILE A 223 8.63 8.03 -12.19
C ILE A 223 7.55 7.44 -11.30
N VAL A 224 6.87 6.42 -11.80
CA VAL A 224 5.92 5.63 -11.02
C VAL A 224 6.68 4.57 -10.22
N ARG A 225 6.33 4.39 -8.95
CA ARG A 225 6.88 3.31 -8.12
C ARG A 225 5.88 2.82 -7.07
N ARG A 226 6.11 1.58 -6.64
CA ARG A 226 5.37 0.97 -5.52
C ARG A 226 6.08 1.28 -4.20
N LEU A 227 5.30 1.57 -3.16
CA LEU A 227 5.78 1.79 -1.80
C LEU A 227 5.71 0.50 -0.97
N ASP A 228 6.43 0.43 0.14
CA ASP A 228 6.38 -0.69 1.10
C ASP A 228 4.99 -0.86 1.74
N THR A 229 4.21 0.21 1.76
CA THR A 229 2.79 0.23 2.15
C THR A 229 1.87 -0.35 1.07
N TRP A 230 2.41 -0.76 -0.08
CA TRP A 230 1.69 -1.20 -1.29
C TRP A 230 0.90 -0.11 -2.01
N GLY A 231 1.04 1.15 -1.59
CA GLY A 231 0.53 2.29 -2.33
C GLY A 231 1.38 2.60 -3.56
N TRP A 232 0.83 3.43 -4.46
CA TRP A 232 1.56 3.97 -5.60
C TRP A 232 2.05 5.38 -5.31
N GLU A 233 3.24 5.69 -5.79
CA GLU A 233 3.79 7.03 -5.81
C GLU A 233 4.21 7.40 -7.23
N ILE A 234 3.94 8.64 -7.62
CA ILE A 234 4.47 9.26 -8.83
C ILE A 234 5.26 10.48 -8.37
N ARG A 235 6.51 10.61 -8.79
CA ARG A 235 7.34 11.76 -8.39
C ARG A 235 8.20 12.29 -9.52
N ASN A 236 8.37 13.60 -9.53
CA ASN A 236 9.33 14.32 -10.36
C ASN A 236 10.06 15.38 -9.50
N PRO A 237 10.99 16.18 -10.04
CA PRO A 237 11.72 17.19 -9.26
C PRO A 237 10.85 18.27 -8.59
N ASN A 238 9.61 18.46 -9.04
CA ASN A 238 8.75 19.54 -8.55
C ASN A 238 7.71 19.03 -7.54
N VAL A 239 7.16 17.85 -7.79
CA VAL A 239 6.00 17.31 -7.07
C VAL A 239 6.09 15.82 -6.83
N VAL A 240 5.30 15.38 -5.86
CA VAL A 240 5.05 13.99 -5.52
C VAL A 240 3.55 13.78 -5.36
N LEU A 241 3.07 12.71 -5.95
CA LEU A 241 1.70 12.25 -5.90
C LEU A 241 1.69 10.89 -5.21
N ARG A 242 0.88 10.72 -4.17
CA ARG A 242 0.66 9.40 -3.55
C ARG A 242 -0.79 8.99 -3.71
N ALA A 243 -0.99 7.75 -4.13
CA ALA A 243 -2.32 7.19 -4.25
C ALA A 243 -2.98 7.15 -2.88
N ILE A 244 -4.15 7.76 -2.78
CA ILE A 244 -4.99 7.73 -1.60
C ILE A 244 -6.18 6.84 -1.87
N GLU A 245 -6.63 6.14 -0.83
CA GLU A 245 -7.97 5.59 -0.88
C GLU A 245 -8.93 6.79 -0.81
N PRO A 246 -9.89 6.93 -1.74
CA PRO A 246 -10.96 7.90 -1.58
C PRO A 246 -11.70 7.51 -0.30
N LEU A 247 -11.35 8.20 0.79
CA LEU A 247 -11.94 8.00 2.10
C LEU A 247 -13.45 8.18 1.92
N LEU A 248 -14.20 7.10 2.16
CA LEU A 248 -15.57 7.27 2.64
C LEU A 248 -15.48 7.85 4.06
N SER A 249 -15.18 9.15 4.16
CA SER A 249 -15.00 9.94 5.39
C SER A 249 -13.87 9.50 6.34
N SER A 250 -13.23 10.50 6.92
CA SER A 250 -11.91 10.54 7.57
C SER A 250 -11.81 9.96 9.00
N GLU A 251 -12.57 8.91 9.36
CA GLU A 251 -12.63 8.46 10.77
C GLU A 251 -12.58 6.93 11.00
N GLY A 252 -12.27 6.12 9.99
CA GLY A 252 -12.38 4.66 10.11
C GLY A 252 -11.13 3.93 10.58
N LYS A 253 -11.17 3.30 11.76
CA LYS A 253 -10.44 2.02 11.94
C LYS A 253 -11.24 0.94 11.22
N TYR A 254 -10.60 0.06 10.46
CA TYR A 254 -11.32 -1.09 9.91
C TYR A 254 -11.64 -2.08 11.03
N GLU A 255 -12.92 -2.16 11.41
CA GLU A 255 -13.43 -3.27 12.19
C GLU A 255 -13.88 -4.36 11.24
N ILE A 256 -13.26 -5.53 11.40
CA ILE A 256 -13.68 -6.75 10.73
C ILE A 256 -14.74 -7.36 11.64
N GLU A 257 -15.99 -7.44 11.18
CA GLU A 257 -17.02 -8.17 11.94
C GLU A 257 -16.56 -9.61 12.17
N GLU A 258 -16.86 -10.21 13.34
CA GLU A 258 -16.50 -11.60 13.68
C GLU A 258 -16.95 -12.64 12.64
N THR A 259 -17.93 -12.30 11.80
CA THR A 259 -18.39 -13.13 10.67
C THR A 259 -17.44 -13.12 9.47
N GLY A 260 -16.43 -12.25 9.48
CA GLY A 260 -15.38 -12.15 8.48
C GLY A 260 -15.83 -11.70 7.10
N LEU A 261 -17.07 -11.20 6.95
CA LEU A 261 -17.68 -10.89 5.65
C LEU A 261 -17.65 -9.41 5.24
N LYS A 262 -17.39 -8.47 6.16
CA LYS A 262 -17.38 -7.03 5.86
C LYS A 262 -16.27 -6.30 6.60
N CYS A 263 -15.53 -5.48 5.87
CA CYS A 263 -14.73 -4.40 6.43
C CYS A 263 -15.69 -3.25 6.73
N LYS A 264 -15.97 -2.97 8.00
CA LYS A 264 -16.68 -1.74 8.37
C LYS A 264 -15.65 -0.70 8.81
N LEU A 265 -15.82 0.54 8.38
CA LEU A 265 -15.22 1.66 9.09
C LEU A 265 -15.90 1.72 10.46
N ALA A 266 -15.15 1.47 11.52
CA ALA A 266 -15.53 1.84 12.87
C ALA A 266 -15.60 3.37 12.91
N LYS A 267 -16.81 3.91 13.05
CA LYS A 267 -16.96 5.33 13.39
C LYS A 267 -16.42 5.50 14.80
N ILE A 268 -15.32 6.25 14.93
CA ILE A 268 -14.96 6.79 16.23
C ILE A 268 -16.05 7.81 16.55
N ASN A 269 -16.89 7.54 17.54
CA ASN A 269 -17.84 8.54 18.01
C ASN A 269 -17.03 9.71 18.58
N ALA A 270 -16.89 10.77 17.80
CA ALA A 270 -16.44 12.06 18.29
C ALA A 270 -17.50 12.59 19.27
N GLN A 271 -17.31 12.25 20.55
CA GLN A 271 -17.90 13.03 21.63
C GLN A 271 -17.24 14.40 21.55
N SER A 272 -18.07 15.42 21.36
CA SER A 272 -17.73 16.82 21.19
C SER A 272 -16.68 17.30 22.21
N ASP A 273 -15.47 17.58 21.73
CA ASP A 273 -14.53 18.52 22.35
C ASP A 273 -13.75 19.19 21.20
N GLU A 274 -13.54 20.50 21.30
CA GLU A 274 -13.03 21.39 20.23
C GLU A 274 -11.55 21.14 19.82
N ASP A 275 -10.95 20.02 20.23
CA ASP A 275 -9.55 19.65 19.97
C ASP A 275 -9.33 18.87 18.64
N ASN A 276 -10.41 18.55 17.91
CA ASN A 276 -10.37 17.66 16.73
C ASN A 276 -9.87 18.29 15.40
N GLN A 277 -9.34 19.51 15.41
CA GLN A 277 -8.64 20.06 14.23
C GLN A 277 -7.23 19.49 14.05
N GLU A 278 -6.63 18.86 15.08
CA GLU A 278 -5.32 18.19 14.97
C GLU A 278 -5.43 16.74 14.44
N GLU A 279 -6.55 16.04 14.63
CA GLU A 279 -6.67 14.61 14.28
C GLU A 279 -6.90 14.36 12.77
N THR A 280 -7.55 15.27 12.05
CA THR A 280 -7.68 15.16 10.58
C THR A 280 -6.35 15.36 9.85
N ASN A 281 -5.40 16.09 10.45
CA ASN A 281 -4.02 16.17 9.98
C ASN A 281 -3.24 14.87 10.22
N ASN A 282 -3.71 13.99 11.12
CA ASN A 282 -2.96 12.83 11.61
C ASN A 282 -3.07 11.60 10.68
N VAL A 283 -4.17 11.42 9.94
CA VAL A 283 -4.33 10.30 8.98
C VAL A 283 -3.47 10.53 7.72
N ASN A 284 -3.42 11.76 7.23
CA ASN A 284 -2.52 12.14 6.13
C ASN A 284 -1.05 12.12 6.57
N SER A 285 -0.76 12.36 7.86
CA SER A 285 0.61 12.28 8.40
C SER A 285 1.22 10.89 8.19
N TYR A 286 0.47 9.80 8.41
CA TYR A 286 1.02 8.44 8.24
C TYR A 286 1.37 8.10 6.77
N LEU A 287 0.59 8.63 5.81
CA LEU A 287 0.86 8.42 4.38
C LEU A 287 2.20 9.02 3.97
N TRP A 288 2.59 10.15 4.57
CA TRP A 288 3.79 10.93 4.20
C TRP A 288 4.93 10.82 5.22
N LYS A 289 4.73 10.03 6.28
CA LYS A 289 5.61 9.96 7.44
C LYS A 289 7.06 9.62 7.08
N ASP A 290 7.27 8.68 6.17
CA ASP A 290 8.61 8.29 5.68
C ASP A 290 9.40 9.45 5.05
N LEU A 291 8.71 10.44 4.47
CA LEU A 291 9.32 11.65 3.88
C LEU A 291 9.31 12.86 4.83
N LEU A 292 8.56 12.80 5.93
CA LEU A 292 8.49 13.88 6.92
C LEU A 292 9.47 13.63 8.07
N ASP A 293 9.73 12.36 8.41
CA ASP A 293 10.69 11.95 9.44
C ASP A 293 12.15 12.18 9.00
N ASP A 294 12.42 12.40 7.71
CA ASP A 294 13.75 12.58 7.11
C ASP A 294 14.02 14.01 6.57
N LEU A 295 13.26 15.01 7.02
CA LEU A 295 13.46 16.40 6.61
C LEU A 295 14.79 16.96 7.11
N GLU A 296 15.56 17.51 6.18
CA GLU A 296 16.82 18.20 6.43
C GLU A 296 16.69 19.68 6.02
N ASN A 297 17.18 20.58 6.87
CA ASN A 297 17.26 22.00 6.53
C ASN A 297 18.51 22.25 5.68
N VAL A 298 18.32 22.64 4.42
CA VAL A 298 19.41 22.84 3.46
C VAL A 298 19.37 24.24 2.82
N PRO A 299 20.53 24.86 2.56
CA PRO A 299 20.58 26.12 1.82
C PRO A 299 20.21 25.89 0.35
N LEU A 300 19.28 26.69 -0.18
CA LEU A 300 18.91 26.63 -1.60
C LEU A 300 20.02 27.24 -2.46
N ARG A 301 20.60 26.45 -3.37
CA ARG A 301 21.59 26.96 -4.32
C ARG A 301 21.00 28.06 -5.19
N ASN A 302 21.81 29.08 -5.47
CA ASN A 302 21.45 30.24 -6.30
C ASN A 302 20.31 31.12 -5.77
N SER A 303 19.87 30.92 -4.52
CA SER A 303 18.92 31.86 -3.90
C SER A 303 19.65 33.10 -3.38
N PRO A 304 19.07 34.31 -3.56
CA PRO A 304 19.66 35.53 -3.04
C PRO A 304 19.73 35.49 -1.51
N THR A 305 20.81 36.01 -0.93
CA THR A 305 20.87 36.18 0.53
C THR A 305 19.87 37.26 0.96
N VAL A 306 19.10 36.99 2.00
CA VAL A 306 18.18 37.97 2.60
C VAL A 306 18.70 38.32 3.99
N ASN A 307 18.94 39.61 4.22
CA ASN A 307 19.56 40.13 5.45
C ASN A 307 20.91 39.46 5.79
N GLY A 308 21.69 39.07 4.77
CA GLY A 308 22.98 38.39 4.95
C GLY A 308 22.88 36.89 5.26
N TYR A 309 21.67 36.33 5.31
CA TYR A 309 21.44 34.90 5.52
C TYR A 309 21.06 34.19 4.20
N PRO A 310 21.53 32.95 3.98
CA PRO A 310 21.06 32.14 2.86
C PRO A 310 19.59 31.75 3.06
N VAL A 311 18.84 31.65 1.97
CA VAL A 311 17.51 31.05 2.01
C VAL A 311 17.66 29.55 2.19
N THR A 312 16.98 28.99 3.18
CA THR A 312 17.01 27.56 3.47
C THR A 312 15.66 26.91 3.17
N ALA A 313 15.67 25.63 2.80
CA ALA A 313 14.48 24.81 2.64
C ALA A 313 14.54 23.54 3.48
N ASP A 314 13.41 23.13 4.05
CA ASP A 314 13.27 21.83 4.70
C ASP A 314 12.89 20.79 3.65
N LEU A 315 13.82 19.90 3.30
CA LEU A 315 13.66 18.93 2.23
C LEU A 315 13.96 17.51 2.71
N PRO A 316 13.20 16.50 2.26
CA PRO A 316 13.48 15.09 2.57
C PRO A 316 14.86 14.69 2.06
N ARG A 317 15.60 13.90 2.83
CA ARG A 317 16.90 13.37 2.39
C ARG A 317 16.80 12.63 1.06
N LEU A 318 15.72 11.86 0.87
CA LEU A 318 15.45 11.16 -0.38
C LEU A 318 15.39 12.10 -1.60
N PHE A 319 14.84 13.30 -1.42
CA PHE A 319 14.77 14.32 -2.47
C PHE A 319 16.17 14.85 -2.81
N LEU A 320 16.99 15.11 -1.79
CA LEU A 320 18.36 15.59 -1.95
C LEU A 320 19.26 14.60 -2.69
N ASP A 321 19.17 13.32 -2.32
CA ASP A 321 19.93 12.22 -2.94
C ASP A 321 19.58 12.06 -4.42
N GLN A 322 18.31 12.27 -4.77
CA GLN A 322 17.82 12.03 -6.13
C GLN A 322 18.02 13.24 -7.06
N PHE A 323 17.80 14.47 -6.57
CA PHE A 323 17.70 15.65 -7.44
C PHE A 323 18.89 16.60 -7.37
N ARG A 324 19.92 16.33 -6.55
CA ARG A 324 21.14 17.14 -6.42
C ARG A 324 20.85 18.64 -6.37
N VAL A 325 20.17 19.07 -5.30
CA VAL A 325 19.77 20.47 -5.10
C VAL A 325 20.89 21.36 -4.57
#